data_AF-A0A7K2CTM5-F1
#
_entry.id   AF-A0A7K2CTM5-F1
#
_cell.length_a   1.000
_cell.length_b   1.000
_cell.length_c   1.000
_cell.angle_alpha   90.00
_cell.angle_beta   90.00
_cell.angle_gamma   90.00
#
_symmetry.space_group_name_H-M   'P 1'
#
loop_
_entity.id
_entity.type
_entity.pdbx_description
1 polymer ?
#
loop_
_entity_poly.entity_id
_entity_poly.type
_entity_poly.pdbx_seq_one_letter_code
_entity_poly.pdbx_strand_id
1 'polypeptide(L)'
;MSSDRHCLGVPNQCDYSRDLIARALDGQPTLESINRVQAELADCLPCVQILDVEVRFKVAMSQACRESAPAALQIRITETLQRVVLDDLDIQDF
;
A
#
# COMPACT_ATOMS: atom_id res chain seq x y z
N MET A 1 -11.37 -27.75 -1.94
CA MET A 1 -10.54 -27.32 -0.79
C MET A 1 -11.08 -25.96 -0.35
N SER A 2 -12.09 -25.95 0.53
CA SER A 2 -12.75 -24.73 1.03
C SER A 2 -12.71 -24.78 2.55
N SER A 3 -11.65 -24.23 3.15
CA SER A 3 -11.61 -24.02 4.60
C SER A 3 -12.31 -22.71 4.93
N ASP A 4 -13.40 -22.83 5.68
CA ASP A 4 -14.02 -21.88 6.59
C ASP A 4 -13.59 -20.40 6.51
N ARG A 5 -14.29 -19.63 5.66
CA ARG A 5 -14.38 -18.16 5.76
C ARG A 5 -15.47 -17.76 6.75
N HIS A 6 -15.46 -18.31 7.97
CA HIS A 6 -16.48 -17.95 8.96
C HIS A 6 -16.17 -16.58 9.58
N CYS A 7 -16.57 -15.50 8.87
CA CYS A 7 -16.69 -14.17 9.46
C CYS A 7 -17.90 -14.18 10.40
N LEU A 8 -17.71 -14.20 11.72
CA LEU A 8 -18.81 -14.18 12.70
C LEU A 8 -19.49 -12.81 12.83
N GLY A 9 -19.14 -11.85 11.97
CA GLY A 9 -19.64 -10.47 12.05
C GLY A 9 -19.13 -9.69 13.27
N VAL A 10 -18.17 -10.24 14.01
CA VAL A 10 -17.56 -9.56 15.15
C VAL A 10 -16.31 -8.79 14.67
N PRO A 11 -16.23 -7.47 14.90
CA PRO A 11 -15.05 -6.68 14.52
C PRO A 11 -13.76 -7.27 15.10
N ASN A 12 -12.69 -7.27 14.33
CA ASN A 12 -11.36 -7.77 14.73
C ASN A 12 -11.25 -9.26 15.14
N GLN A 13 -12.28 -10.08 14.95
CA GLN A 13 -12.23 -11.53 15.24
C GLN A 13 -12.25 -12.41 13.98
N CYS A 14 -12.20 -11.79 12.80
CA CYS A 14 -12.07 -12.53 11.54
C CYS A 14 -10.59 -12.63 11.16
N ASP A 15 -9.97 -13.76 11.46
CA ASP A 15 -8.55 -13.99 11.16
C ASP A 15 -8.26 -13.89 9.66
N TYR A 16 -9.18 -14.35 8.80
CA TYR A 16 -9.07 -14.14 7.35
C TYR A 16 -8.91 -12.67 6.98
N SER A 17 -9.77 -11.80 7.53
CA SER A 17 -9.69 -10.35 7.25
C SER A 17 -8.40 -9.75 7.79
N ARG A 18 -7.95 -10.16 8.97
CA ARG A 18 -6.72 -9.65 9.60
C ARG A 18 -5.51 -10.00 8.75
N ASP A 19 -5.38 -11.24 8.33
CA ASP A 19 -4.26 -11.70 7.48
C ASP A 19 -4.29 -11.04 6.10
N LEU A 20 -5.48 -10.83 5.54
CA LEU A 20 -5.63 -10.16 4.24
C LEU A 20 -5.26 -8.67 4.32
N ILE A 21 -5.75 -7.96 5.33
CA ILE A 21 -5.44 -6.55 5.60
C ILE A 21 -3.95 -6.39 5.89
N ALA A 22 -3.38 -7.22 6.76
CA ALA A 22 -1.96 -7.17 7.11
C ALA A 22 -1.06 -7.33 5.88
N ARG A 23 -1.38 -8.27 4.98
CA ARG A 23 -0.63 -8.47 3.73
C ARG A 23 -0.79 -7.31 2.75
N ALA A 24 -1.99 -6.75 2.62
CA ALA A 24 -2.23 -5.66 1.68
C ALA A 24 -1.64 -4.32 2.14
N LEU A 25 -1.54 -4.13 3.46
CA LEU A 25 -0.94 -2.94 4.05
C LEU A 25 0.52 -3.19 4.46
N ASP A 26 1.16 -4.26 3.98
CA ASP A 26 2.60 -4.44 4.14
C ASP A 26 3.33 -3.43 3.24
N GLY A 27 4.17 -2.60 3.85
CA GLY A 27 4.74 -1.41 3.20
C GLY A 27 3.76 -0.23 3.06
N GLN A 28 3.90 0.54 1.98
CA GLN A 28 3.10 1.74 1.73
C GLN A 28 1.76 1.36 1.07
N PRO A 29 0.61 1.71 1.66
CA PRO A 29 -0.70 1.36 1.10
C PRO A 29 -0.88 1.95 -0.30
N THR A 30 -1.24 1.11 -1.28
CA THR A 30 -1.61 1.57 -2.63
C THR A 30 -3.12 1.50 -2.83
N LEU A 31 -3.67 2.40 -3.62
CA LEU A 31 -5.11 2.40 -3.96
C LEU A 31 -5.56 1.05 -4.55
N GLU A 32 -4.73 0.44 -5.40
CA GLU A 32 -5.01 -0.87 -5.98
C GLU A 32 -5.11 -1.97 -4.91
N SER A 33 -4.15 -2.03 -3.99
CA SER A 33 -4.15 -3.02 -2.91
C SER A 33 -5.37 -2.88 -1.99
N ILE A 34 -5.75 -1.64 -1.66
CA ILE A 34 -6.90 -1.34 -0.80
C ILE A 34 -8.19 -1.75 -1.49
N ASN A 35 -8.38 -1.36 -2.76
CA ASN A 35 -9.58 -1.69 -3.53
C ASN A 35 -9.75 -3.20 -3.70
N ARG A 36 -8.66 -3.94 -3.89
CA ARG A 36 -8.70 -5.42 -3.97
C ARG A 36 -9.21 -6.03 -2.67
N VAL A 37 -8.66 -5.63 -1.53
CA VAL A 37 -9.10 -6.15 -0.22
C VAL A 37 -10.52 -5.74 0.09
N GLN A 38 -10.91 -4.51 -0.25
CA GLN A 38 -12.26 -4.02 -0.05
C GLN A 38 -13.28 -4.86 -0.84
N ALA A 39 -12.96 -5.23 -2.08
CA ALA A 39 -13.78 -6.13 -2.89
C ALA A 39 -13.86 -7.54 -2.28
N GLU A 40 -12.74 -8.07 -1.76
CA GLU A 40 -12.72 -9.39 -1.10
C GLU A 40 -13.50 -9.42 0.22
N LEU A 41 -13.62 -8.29 0.91
CA LEU A 41 -14.34 -8.17 2.18
C LEU A 41 -15.76 -7.61 2.03
N ALA A 42 -16.23 -7.34 0.80
CA ALA A 42 -17.47 -6.62 0.52
C ALA A 42 -18.70 -7.21 1.23
N ASP A 43 -18.74 -8.53 1.42
CA ASP A 43 -19.85 -9.24 2.07
C ASP A 43 -19.76 -9.29 3.61
N CYS A 44 -18.69 -8.78 4.23
CA CYS A 44 -18.56 -8.67 5.68
C CYS A 44 -18.30 -7.21 6.09
N LEU A 45 -19.37 -6.44 6.30
CA LEU A 45 -19.32 -5.02 6.70
C LEU A 45 -18.38 -4.74 7.90
N PRO A 46 -18.36 -5.56 8.97
CA PRO A 46 -17.41 -5.37 10.07
C PRO A 46 -15.94 -5.45 9.63
N CYS A 47 -15.61 -6.31 8.67
CA CYS A 47 -14.25 -6.45 8.14
C CYS A 47 -13.86 -5.27 7.26
N VAL A 48 -14.80 -4.74 6.45
CA VAL A 48 -14.58 -3.51 5.67
C VAL A 48 -14.30 -2.33 6.61
N GLN A 49 -15.04 -2.21 7.71
CA GLN A 49 -14.82 -1.16 8.70
C GLN A 49 -13.44 -1.25 9.36
N ILE A 50 -12.96 -2.47 9.66
CA ILE A 50 -11.60 -2.66 10.17
C ILE A 50 -10.55 -2.23 9.14
N LEU A 51 -10.71 -2.62 7.86
CA LEU A 51 -9.83 -2.18 6.77
C LEU A 51 -9.76 -0.64 6.72
N ASP A 52 -10.90 0.05 6.76
CA ASP A 52 -10.95 1.52 6.70
C ASP A 52 -10.16 2.18 7.84
N VAL A 53 -10.27 1.64 9.06
CA VAL A 53 -9.54 2.14 10.23
C VAL A 53 -8.03 1.91 10.05
N GLU A 54 -7.62 0.72 9.65
CA GLU A 54 -6.21 0.36 9.46
C GLU A 54 -5.55 1.18 8.35
N VAL A 55 -6.24 1.41 7.22
CA VAL A 55 -5.75 2.27 6.14
C VAL A 55 -5.52 3.69 6.65
N ARG A 56 -6.49 4.27 7.36
CA ARG A 56 -6.34 5.64 7.91
C ARG A 56 -5.20 5.72 8.90
N PHE A 57 -5.05 4.72 9.76
CA PHE A 57 -3.96 4.64 10.72
C PHE A 57 -2.60 4.61 10.02
N LYS A 58 -2.42 3.70 9.04
CA LYS A 58 -1.18 3.59 8.25
C LYS A 58 -0.84 4.89 7.51
N VAL A 59 -1.83 5.52 6.88
CA VAL A 59 -1.63 6.81 6.19
C VAL A 59 -1.17 7.88 7.18
N ALA A 60 -1.84 8.03 8.32
CA ALA A 60 -1.47 8.99 9.35
C ALA A 60 -0.05 8.74 9.90
N MET A 61 0.30 7.47 10.15
CA MET A 61 1.64 7.09 10.60
C MET A 61 2.72 7.35 9.54
N SER A 62 2.45 7.05 8.27
CA SER A 62 3.39 7.34 7.18
C SER A 62 3.71 8.83 7.06
N GLN A 63 2.74 9.70 7.36
CA GLN A 63 2.91 11.14 7.36
C GLN A 63 3.69 11.62 8.59
N ALA A 64 3.39 11.07 9.77
CA ALA A 64 4.05 11.43 11.03
C ALA A 64 5.51 10.97 11.09
N CYS A 65 5.82 9.78 10.58
CA CYS A 65 7.17 9.21 10.57
C CYS A 65 7.99 9.63 9.34
N ARG A 66 7.52 10.60 8.55
CA ARG A 66 8.22 11.04 7.34
C ARG A 66 9.45 11.85 7.72
N GLU A 67 10.61 11.22 7.65
CA GLU A 67 11.90 11.90 7.77
C GLU A 67 12.35 12.45 6.42
N SER A 68 12.90 13.66 6.41
CA SER A 68 13.52 14.23 5.22
C SER A 68 14.81 13.48 4.91
N ALA A 69 14.94 12.99 3.67
CA ALA A 69 16.18 12.39 3.21
C ALA A 69 17.36 13.39 3.37
N PRO A 70 18.56 12.95 3.77
CA PRO A 70 19.73 13.82 3.85
C PRO A 70 19.99 14.53 2.51
N ALA A 71 20.38 15.81 2.55
CA ALA A 71 20.59 16.62 1.35
C ALA A 71 21.57 15.98 0.35
N ALA A 72 22.64 15.35 0.85
CA ALA A 72 23.61 14.63 0.02
C ALA A 72 22.97 13.48 -0.78
N LEU A 73 21.98 12.79 -0.22
CA LEU A 73 21.27 11.72 -0.91
C LEU A 73 20.36 12.29 -2.01
N GLN A 74 19.67 13.40 -1.72
CA GLN A 74 18.82 14.10 -2.70
C GLN A 74 19.62 14.57 -3.92
N ILE A 75 20.81 15.15 -3.69
CA ILE A 75 21.72 15.59 -4.76
C ILE A 75 22.13 14.40 -5.63
N ARG A 76 22.59 13.30 -5.02
CA ARG A 76 23.02 12.11 -5.75
C ARG A 76 21.90 11.49 -6.59
N ILE A 77 20.68 11.42 -6.05
CA ILE A 77 19.50 10.93 -6.79
C ILE A 77 19.25 11.83 -8.00
N THR A 78 19.26 13.15 -7.81
CA THR A 78 19.01 14.13 -8.88
C THR A 78 20.04 14.02 -9.99
N GLU A 79 21.33 13.99 -9.64
CA GLU A 79 22.43 13.81 -10.60
C GLU A 79 22.32 12.49 -11.37
N THR A 80 21.93 11.41 -10.69
CA THR A 80 21.77 10.09 -11.32
C THR A 80 20.61 10.08 -12.31
N LEU A 81 19.45 10.64 -11.93
CA LEU A 81 18.29 10.75 -12.83
C LEU A 81 18.61 11.60 -14.06
N GLN A 82 19.36 12.68 -13.92
CA GLN A 82 19.77 13.53 -15.05
C GLN A 82 20.67 12.79 -16.06
N ARG A 83 21.49 11.84 -15.61
CA ARG A 83 22.34 11.04 -16.51
C ARG A 83 21.54 10.02 -17.31
N VAL A 84 20.57 9.35 -16.68
CA VAL A 84 19.74 8.32 -17.34
C VAL A 84 18.85 8.90 -18.45
N VAL A 85 18.43 10.15 -18.33
CA VAL A 85 17.51 10.79 -19.29
C VAL A 85 18.21 11.25 -20.59
N LEU A 86 19.54 11.37 -20.61
CA LEU A 86 20.25 11.92 -21.77
C LEU A 86 20.84 10.85 -22.70
N ASP A 87 21.22 9.69 -22.17
CA ASP A 87 21.89 8.64 -22.98
C ASP A 87 20.90 7.69 -23.69
N ASP A 88 19.63 7.63 -23.25
CA ASP A 88 18.59 6.75 -23.83
C ASP A 88 17.63 7.46 -24.81
N LEU A 89 17.80 8.76 -25.05
CA LEU A 89 17.06 9.50 -26.08
C LEU A 89 17.83 9.47 -27.41
N ASP A 90 17.98 8.28 -27.98
CA ASP A 90 18.40 8.13 -29.38
C ASP A 90 17.20 8.56 -30.24
N ILE A 91 17.06 9.87 -30.47
CA ILE A 91 16.12 10.42 -31.45
C ILE A 91 16.66 9.99 -32.82
N GLN A 92 16.25 8.81 -33.28
CA GLN A 92 16.43 8.40 -34.66
C GLN A 92 15.48 9.24 -35.52
N ASP A 93 15.95 10.40 -35.97
CA ASP A 93 15.38 11.13 -37.09
C ASP A 93 15.57 10.27 -38.36
N PHE A 94 14.53 9.55 -38.76
CA PHE A 94 14.35 9.03 -40.12
C PHE A 94 12.96 9.41 -40.64
#